data_AF-A0A327JX39-F1
#
_entry.id   AF-A0A327JX39-F1
#
_cell.length_a   1.000
_cell.length_b   1.000
_cell.length_c   1.000
_cell.angle_alpha   90.00
_cell.angle_beta   90.00
_cell.angle_gamma   90.00
#
_symmetry.space_group_name_H-M   'P 1'
#
loop_
_entity.id
_entity.type
_entity.pdbx_description
1 polymer ?
#
loop_
_entity_poly.entity_id
_entity_poly.type
_entity_poly.pdbx_seq_one_letter_code
_entity_poly.pdbx_strand_id
1 'polypeptide(L)'
;YLELFGRYFLDLTPKVSLICAYKADREGNLYTGFNTEDTPTIVEATKFRQGIVIAQVNEIVDKLPRVDIPADWIDAVVESP
;
A
#
# COMPACT_ATOMS: atom_id res chain seq x y z
N TYR A 1 -14.79 -5.57 10.29
CA TYR A 1 -13.88 -5.09 9.24
C TYR A 1 -14.47 -5.21 7.85
N LEU A 2 -14.97 -6.38 7.43
CA LEU A 2 -15.46 -6.59 6.06
C LEU A 2 -16.51 -5.57 5.57
N GLU A 3 -17.43 -5.15 6.44
CA GLU A 3 -18.40 -4.10 6.11
C GLU A 3 -17.72 -2.78 5.70
N LEU A 4 -16.71 -2.34 6.46
CA LEU A 4 -15.97 -1.11 6.18
C LEU A 4 -15.23 -1.21 4.83
N PHE A 5 -14.58 -2.34 4.57
CA PHE A 5 -13.88 -2.55 3.30
C PHE A 5 -14.83 -2.57 2.11
N GLY A 6 -16.02 -3.15 2.24
CA GLY A 6 -17.06 -3.05 1.22
C GLY A 6 -17.45 -1.60 0.92
N ARG A 7 -17.53 -0.76 1.95
CA ARG A 7 -17.85 0.67 1.80
C ARG A 7 -16.75 1.48 1.12
N TYR A 8 -15.47 1.08 1.19
CA TYR A 8 -14.40 1.75 0.44
C TYR A 8 -14.60 1.69 -1.08
N PHE A 9 -15.28 0.67 -1.58
CA PHE A 9 -15.59 0.58 -3.02
C PHE A 9 -16.93 1.23 -3.41
N LEU A 10 -17.67 1.74 -2.42
CA LEU A 10 -19.01 2.30 -2.59
C LEU A 10 -19.07 3.76 -2.14
N ASP A 11 -19.47 4.00 -0.89
CA ASP A 11 -19.84 5.31 -0.36
C ASP A 11 -18.77 5.96 0.51
N LEU A 12 -17.77 5.19 0.95
CA LEU A 12 -16.63 5.66 1.74
C LEU A 12 -15.31 5.51 0.99
N THR A 13 -15.28 5.83 -0.30
CA THR A 13 -14.07 5.72 -1.10
C THR A 13 -12.93 6.58 -0.57
N PRO A 14 -11.80 5.97 -0.17
CA PRO A 14 -10.67 6.71 0.38
C PRO A 14 -10.04 7.61 -0.68
N LYS A 15 -9.68 8.83 -0.26
CA LYS A 15 -8.93 9.78 -1.09
C LYS A 15 -7.43 9.69 -0.85
N VAL A 16 -7.05 9.28 0.35
CA VAL A 16 -5.67 9.06 0.75
C VAL A 16 -5.62 7.81 1.62
N SER A 17 -4.62 6.96 1.39
CA SER A 17 -4.28 5.85 2.29
C SER A 17 -2.83 5.95 2.72
N LEU A 18 -2.62 5.90 4.04
CA LEU A 18 -1.30 5.79 4.66
C LEU A 18 -1.12 4.36 5.12
N ILE A 19 -0.14 3.65 4.57
CA ILE A 19 0.10 2.23 4.83
C ILE A 19 1.56 1.99 5.24
N CYS A 20 1.83 0.81 5.79
CA CYS A 20 3.17 0.38 6.16
C CYS A 20 3.54 -0.90 5.41
N ALA A 21 4.81 -1.03 5.03
CA ALA A 21 5.37 -2.28 4.54
C ALA A 21 6.75 -2.52 5.17
N TYR A 22 7.24 -3.76 5.11
CA TYR A 22 8.58 -4.06 5.64
C TYR A 22 9.67 -3.44 4.78
N LYS A 23 9.56 -3.61 3.46
CA LYS A 23 10.57 -3.14 2.51
C LYS A 23 9.92 -2.54 1.28
N ALA A 24 10.60 -1.60 0.65
CA ALA A 24 10.33 -1.22 -0.72
C ALA A 24 11.57 -1.45 -1.60
N ASP A 25 11.37 -1.61 -2.90
CA ASP A 25 12.46 -1.39 -3.85
C ASP A 25 12.46 0.05 -4.40
N ARG A 26 13.47 0.37 -5.20
CA ARG A 26 13.60 1.71 -5.82
C ARG A 26 12.52 2.03 -6.86
N GLU A 27 11.78 1.03 -7.33
CA GLU A 27 10.65 1.24 -8.23
C GLU A 27 9.38 1.59 -7.43
N GLY A 28 9.35 1.31 -6.12
CA GLY A 28 8.21 1.56 -5.24
C GLY A 28 7.36 0.32 -4.99
N ASN A 29 7.79 -0.87 -5.47
CA ASN A 29 7.12 -2.12 -5.10
C ASN A 29 7.26 -2.33 -3.60
N LEU A 30 6.25 -2.91 -2.97
CA LEU A 30 6.26 -3.15 -1.54
C LEU A 30 6.28 -4.63 -1.22
N TYR A 31 7.05 -4.97 -0.19
CA TYR A 31 7.00 -6.26 0.50
C TYR A 31 6.43 -6.04 1.89
N THR A 32 5.22 -6.54 2.14
CA THR A 32 4.52 -6.47 3.43
C THR A 32 4.75 -7.73 4.27
N GLY A 33 5.32 -8.78 3.68
CA GLY A 33 5.80 -9.96 4.42
C GLY A 33 4.67 -10.73 5.10
N PHE A 34 4.83 -10.98 6.41
CA PHE A 34 3.80 -11.66 7.21
C PHE A 34 2.69 -10.72 7.69
N ASN A 35 2.86 -9.39 7.50
CA ASN A 35 1.90 -8.37 7.93
C ASN A 35 1.21 -7.73 6.71
N THR A 36 0.88 -8.52 5.69
CA THR A 36 0.08 -8.03 4.55
C THR A 36 -1.29 -7.54 5.02
N GLU A 37 -1.91 -8.28 5.95
CA GLU A 37 -3.19 -7.93 6.59
C GLU A 37 -4.21 -7.39 5.57
N ASP A 38 -4.73 -6.18 5.79
CA ASP A 38 -5.75 -5.55 4.96
C ASP A 38 -5.17 -4.61 3.88
N THR A 39 -3.83 -4.52 3.80
CA THR A 39 -3.11 -3.55 2.95
C THR A 39 -3.55 -3.60 1.48
N PRO A 40 -3.66 -4.78 0.82
CA PRO A 40 -4.08 -4.83 -0.59
C PRO A 40 -5.46 -4.21 -0.81
N THR A 41 -6.41 -4.49 0.08
CA THR A 41 -7.79 -3.98 -0.02
C THR A 41 -7.84 -2.47 0.11
N ILE A 42 -7.08 -1.90 1.06
CA ILE A 42 -7.04 -0.45 1.30
C ILE A 42 -6.36 0.27 0.13
N VAL A 43 -5.24 -0.27 -0.35
CA VAL A 43 -4.49 0.30 -1.49
C VAL A 43 -5.34 0.25 -2.75
N GLU A 44 -5.96 -0.89 -3.06
CA GLU A 44 -6.78 -1.05 -4.26
C GLU A 44 -7.95 -0.07 -4.28
N ALA A 45 -8.70 0.02 -3.17
CA ALA A 45 -9.84 0.91 -3.08
C ALA A 45 -9.46 2.39 -3.23
N THR A 46 -8.24 2.75 -2.83
CA THR A 46 -7.71 4.12 -2.95
C THR A 46 -7.22 4.39 -4.37
N LYS A 47 -6.29 3.58 -4.88
CA LYS A 47 -5.60 3.85 -6.14
C LYS A 47 -6.56 3.84 -7.33
N PHE A 48 -7.41 2.82 -7.45
CA PHE A 48 -8.31 2.68 -8.60
C PHE A 48 -9.50 3.63 -8.58
N ARG A 49 -9.55 4.53 -7.60
CA ARG A 49 -10.50 5.64 -7.52
C ARG A 49 -9.80 7.00 -7.55
N GLN A 50 -8.59 7.05 -8.12
CA GLN A 50 -7.76 8.25 -8.26
C GLN A 50 -7.38 8.91 -6.92
N GLY A 51 -7.31 8.11 -5.85
CA GLY A 51 -6.74 8.54 -4.57
C GLY A 51 -5.21 8.44 -4.57
N ILE A 52 -4.62 8.84 -3.44
CA ILE A 52 -3.16 8.86 -3.21
C ILE A 52 -2.78 7.80 -2.19
N VAL A 53 -1.79 6.97 -2.51
CA VAL A 53 -1.25 5.93 -1.63
C VAL A 53 0.18 6.28 -1.21
N ILE A 54 0.40 6.43 0.08
CA ILE A 54 1.72 6.70 0.66
C ILE A 54 2.11 5.53 1.57
N ALA A 55 3.28 4.96 1.34
CA ALA A 55 3.81 3.84 2.10
C ALA A 55 5.02 4.23 2.94
N GLN A 56 4.95 4.01 4.25
CA GLN A 56 6.12 3.98 5.11
C GLN A 56 6.77 2.60 5.04
N VAL A 57 8.09 2.53 4.89
CA VAL A 57 8.84 1.26 4.90
C VAL A 57 10.00 1.29 5.87
N ASN A 58 10.40 0.13 6.39
CA ASN A 58 11.53 0.04 7.30
C ASN A 58 12.87 0.18 6.57
N GLU A 59 12.95 -0.30 5.33
CA GLU A 59 14.16 -0.21 4.50
C GLU A 59 13.81 -0.17 3.01
N ILE A 60 14.60 0.58 2.24
CA ILE A 60 14.61 0.55 0.77
C ILE A 60 15.77 -0.33 0.29
N VAL A 61 15.46 -1.37 -0.48
CA VAL A 61 16.44 -2.38 -0.94
C VAL A 61 16.50 -2.47 -2.47
N ASP A 62 17.56 -3.08 -3.00
CA ASP A 62 17.68 -3.28 -4.46
C ASP A 62 16.76 -4.39 -4.99
N LYS A 63 16.44 -5.39 -4.15
CA LYS A 63 15.62 -6.54 -4.56
C LYS A 63 14.73 -7.01 -3.41
N LEU A 64 13.44 -7.15 -3.69
CA LEU A 64 12.47 -7.69 -2.75
C LEU A 64 12.43 -9.23 -2.77
N PRO A 65 12.08 -9.88 -1.64
CA PRO A 65 11.78 -11.31 -1.61
C PRO A 65 10.55 -11.69 -2.44
N ARG A 66 9.56 -10.79 -2.46
CA ARG A 66 8.28 -10.89 -3.18
C ARG A 66 7.71 -9.47 -3.31
N VAL A 67 6.93 -9.23 -4.36
CA VAL A 67 6.11 -8.02 -4.49
C VAL A 67 4.70 -8.34 -3.99
N ASP A 68 4.29 -7.67 -2.92
CA ASP A 68 2.93 -7.75 -2.37
C ASP A 68 2.02 -6.68 -2.95
N ILE A 69 2.53 -5.45 -3.05
CA ILE A 69 1.85 -4.33 -3.68
C ILE A 69 2.73 -3.81 -4.83
N PRO A 70 2.22 -3.78 -6.08
CA PRO A 70 2.99 -3.27 -7.22
C PRO A 70 3.28 -1.78 -7.09
N ALA A 71 4.45 -1.36 -7.59
CA ALA A 71 4.91 0.03 -7.63
C ALA A 71 3.86 1.00 -8.20
N ASP A 72 3.21 0.61 -9.29
CA ASP A 72 2.21 1.45 -9.97
C ASP A 72 1.01 1.81 -9.09
N TRP A 73 0.83 1.10 -7.96
CA TRP A 73 -0.26 1.35 -7.01
C TRP A 73 0.14 2.31 -5.89
N ILE A 74 1.42 2.69 -5.82
CA ILE A 74 2.00 3.53 -4.78
C ILE A 74 2.37 4.88 -5.38
N ASP A 75 2.00 5.98 -4.73
CA ASP A 75 2.31 7.33 -5.19
C ASP A 75 3.56 7.90 -4.50
N ALA A 76 3.84 7.48 -3.27
CA ALA A 76 5.08 7.81 -2.57
C ALA A 76 5.51 6.73 -1.57
N VAL A 77 6.82 6.54 -1.44
CA VAL A 77 7.44 5.69 -0.41
C VAL A 77 8.31 6.58 0.48
N VAL A 78 8.25 6.35 1.79
CA VAL A 78 9.06 7.03 2.80
C VAL A 78 9.73 5.98 3.69
N GLU A 79 11.05 6.00 3.76
CA GLU A 79 11.80 5.18 4.71
C GLU A 79 11.63 5.73 6.14
N SER A 80 11.39 4.86 7.10
CA SER A 80 11.25 5.23 8.51
C SER A 80 12.57 5.78 9.08
N PRO A 81 12.54 6.69 10.07
CA PRO A 81 13.75 7.23 10.70
C PRO A 81 14.68 6.19 11.32
#